data_AF-A0A3N5FS42-F1
#
_entry.id   AF-A0A3N5FS42-F1
#
_cell.length_a   1.000
_cell.length_b   1.000
_cell.length_c   1.000
_cell.angle_alpha   90.00
_cell.angle_beta   90.00
_cell.angle_gamma   90.00
#
_symmetry.space_group_name_H-M   'P 1'
#
loop_
_entity.id
_entity.type
_entity.pdbx_description
1 polymer ?
#
loop_
_entity_poly.entity_id
_entity_poly.type
_entity_poly.pdbx_seq_one_letter_code
_entity_poly.pdbx_strand_id
1 'polypeptide(L)'
;AVHSLIFREIHVNGNQLNSVEKIAAFFKQHGVSGEEFTKAFSSFAVESKLQRADFLNRRYRVESVPVMVVNGKYKTDVSDAGGESQLFTLINELATSEHGG
;
A
#
# COMPACT_ATOMS: atom_id res chain seq x y z
N ALA A 1 12.46 -0.63 -4.71
CA ALA A 1 13.41 0.49 -4.58
C ALA A 1 12.71 1.85 -4.42
N VAL A 2 11.82 2.28 -5.35
CA VAL A 2 11.16 3.61 -5.29
C VAL A 2 10.22 3.80 -4.09
N HIS A 3 9.65 2.72 -3.54
CA HIS A 3 8.70 2.79 -2.41
C HIS A 3 9.25 3.56 -1.19
N SER A 4 10.46 3.22 -0.72
CA SER A 4 11.08 3.88 0.44
C SER A 4 11.39 5.37 0.17
N LEU A 5 11.68 5.72 -1.08
CA LEU A 5 11.94 7.11 -1.48
C LEU A 5 10.66 7.95 -1.41
N ILE A 6 9.53 7.42 -1.89
CA ILE A 6 8.21 8.08 -1.78
C ILE A 6 7.84 8.29 -0.30
N PHE A 7 8.01 7.25 0.52
CA PHE A 7 7.68 7.33 1.94
C PHE A 7 8.51 8.42 2.64
N ARG A 8 9.82 8.47 2.36
CA ARG A 8 10.70 9.52 2.88
C ARG A 8 10.31 10.90 2.36
N GLU A 9 9.97 11.04 1.07
CA GLU A 9 9.60 12.31 0.47
C GLU A 9 8.39 12.93 1.18
N ILE A 10 7.39 12.10 1.52
CA ILE A 10 6.19 12.53 2.23
C ILE A 10 6.49 12.81 3.71
N HIS A 11 7.11 11.86 4.42
CA HIS A 11 7.21 11.90 5.88
C HIS A 11 8.42 12.67 6.43
N VAL A 12 9.50 12.80 5.66
CA VAL A 12 10.73 13.49 6.09
C VAL A 12 10.88 14.83 5.36
N ASN A 13 10.66 14.85 4.04
CA ASN A 13 10.85 16.08 3.25
C ASN A 13 9.60 16.97 3.20
N GLY A 14 8.45 16.47 3.68
CA GLY A 14 7.19 17.24 3.78
C GLY A 14 6.50 17.48 2.44
N ASN A 15 6.97 16.87 1.35
CA ASN A 15 6.33 16.96 0.05
C ASN A 15 5.25 15.88 -0.06
N GLN A 16 3.98 16.29 0.10
CA GLN A 16 2.85 15.37 0.12
C GLN A 16 2.60 14.60 -1.19
N LEU A 17 3.26 14.95 -2.29
CA LEU A 17 3.04 14.33 -3.61
C LEU A 17 1.55 14.26 -3.99
N ASN A 18 0.79 15.32 -3.66
CA ASN A 18 -0.66 15.35 -3.71
C ASN A 18 -1.25 15.83 -5.05
N SER A 19 -0.43 15.90 -6.10
CA SER A 19 -0.87 16.21 -7.46
C SER A 19 -0.11 15.35 -8.47
N VAL A 20 -0.71 15.12 -9.64
CA VAL A 20 -0.10 14.31 -10.70
C VAL A 20 1.22 14.92 -11.16
N GLU A 21 1.32 16.25 -11.20
CA GLU A 21 2.53 16.98 -11.60
C GLU A 21 3.65 16.78 -10.59
N LYS A 22 3.35 16.83 -9.28
CA LYS A 22 4.33 16.57 -8.23
C LYS A 22 4.84 15.14 -8.26
N ILE A 23 3.93 14.19 -8.46
CA ILE A 23 4.28 12.77 -8.60
C ILE A 23 5.16 12.58 -9.84
N ALA A 24 4.76 13.11 -10.99
CA ALA A 24 5.53 13.03 -12.24
C ALA A 24 6.94 13.63 -12.10
N ALA A 25 7.05 14.80 -11.46
CA ALA A 25 8.32 15.46 -11.19
C ALA A 25 9.24 14.60 -10.29
N PHE A 26 8.68 13.98 -9.25
CA PHE A 26 9.41 13.06 -8.38
C PHE A 26 9.93 11.84 -9.16
N PHE A 27 9.07 11.20 -9.95
CA PHE A 27 9.48 10.05 -10.77
C PHE A 27 10.55 10.43 -11.81
N LYS A 28 10.49 11.64 -12.37
CA LYS A 28 11.52 12.18 -13.27
C LYS A 28 12.88 12.33 -12.59
N GLN A 29 12.91 12.81 -11.35
CA GLN A 29 14.15 12.90 -10.56
C GLN A 29 14.77 11.52 -10.29
N HIS A 30 13.97 10.46 -10.34
CA HIS A 30 14.38 9.08 -10.15
C HIS A 30 14.48 8.28 -11.46
N GLY A 31 14.59 8.96 -12.61
CA GLY A 31 14.94 8.36 -13.89
C GLY A 31 13.77 7.81 -14.72
N VAL A 32 12.52 8.08 -14.34
CA VAL A 32 11.34 7.71 -15.14
C VAL A 32 10.94 8.89 -16.03
N SER A 33 10.84 8.69 -17.34
CA SER A 33 10.44 9.78 -18.24
C SER A 33 8.98 10.20 -18.01
N GLY A 34 8.64 11.43 -18.40
CA GLY A 34 7.26 11.91 -18.29
C GLY A 34 6.28 11.11 -19.15
N GLU A 35 6.72 10.59 -20.30
CA GLU A 35 5.92 9.74 -21.17
C GLU A 35 5.64 8.38 -20.53
N GLU A 36 6.68 7.71 -20.01
CA GLU A 36 6.52 6.43 -19.30
C GLU A 36 5.62 6.56 -18.08
N PHE A 37 5.80 7.64 -17.30
CA PHE A 37 4.94 7.95 -16.17
C PHE A 37 3.48 8.13 -16.62
N THR A 38 3.24 9.00 -17.59
CA THR A 38 1.87 9.31 -18.06
C THR A 38 1.19 8.07 -18.60
N LYS A 39 1.89 7.28 -19.43
CA LYS A 39 1.39 6.03 -20.00
C LYS A 39 1.02 5.02 -18.92
N ALA A 40 1.83 4.88 -17.88
CA ALA A 40 1.55 3.96 -16.77
C ALA A 40 0.40 4.48 -15.90
N PHE A 41 0.45 5.75 -15.49
CA PHE A 41 -0.50 6.39 -14.59
C PHE A 41 -1.93 6.37 -15.12
N SER A 42 -2.12 6.55 -16.44
CA SER A 42 -3.43 6.48 -17.10
C SER A 42 -3.77 5.11 -17.68
N SER A 43 -2.96 4.08 -17.43
CA SER A 43 -3.17 2.77 -18.03
C SER A 43 -4.40 2.06 -17.47
N PHE A 44 -5.08 1.30 -18.33
CA PHE A 44 -6.16 0.40 -17.94
C PHE A 44 -5.76 -0.59 -16.83
N ALA A 45 -4.49 -1.03 -16.83
CA ALA A 45 -3.98 -1.94 -15.81
C ALA A 45 -3.88 -1.28 -14.43
N VAL A 46 -3.50 0.00 -14.35
CA VAL A 46 -3.51 0.77 -13.10
C VAL A 46 -4.94 1.01 -12.65
N GLU A 47 -5.82 1.45 -13.55
CA GLU A 47 -7.25 1.67 -13.26
C GLU A 47 -7.92 0.39 -12.70
N SER A 48 -7.72 -0.75 -13.34
CA SER A 48 -8.26 -2.04 -12.87
C SER A 48 -7.74 -2.43 -11.48
N LYS A 49 -6.49 -2.11 -11.17
CA LYS A 49 -5.91 -2.36 -9.82
C LYS A 49 -6.50 -1.41 -8.78
N LEU A 50 -6.75 -0.15 -9.12
CA LEU A 50 -7.40 0.81 -8.23
C LEU A 50 -8.84 0.38 -7.89
N GLN A 51 -9.61 -0.05 -8.89
CA GLN A 51 -10.97 -0.58 -8.69
C GLN A 51 -10.97 -1.81 -7.79
N ARG A 52 -10.04 -2.75 -8.00
CA ARG A 52 -9.87 -3.91 -7.12
C ARG A 52 -9.51 -3.49 -5.69
N ALA A 53 -8.62 -2.52 -5.52
CA ALA A 53 -8.23 -2.02 -4.21
C ALA A 53 -9.42 -1.38 -3.46
N ASP A 54 -10.23 -0.55 -4.13
CA ASP A 54 -11.45 0.03 -3.53
C ASP A 54 -12.44 -1.05 -3.10
N PHE A 55 -12.67 -2.05 -3.95
CA PHE A 55 -13.52 -3.19 -3.61
C PHE A 55 -13.01 -3.93 -2.36
N LEU A 56 -11.70 -4.22 -2.28
CA LEU A 56 -11.12 -4.92 -1.13
C LEU A 56 -11.18 -4.09 0.15
N ASN A 57 -10.93 -2.78 0.08
CA ASN A 57 -11.05 -1.89 1.23
C ASN A 57 -12.46 -1.91 1.82
N ARG A 58 -13.49 -1.82 0.97
CA ARG A 58 -14.90 -1.92 1.39
C ARG A 58 -15.24 -3.31 1.92
N ARG A 59 -14.83 -4.37 1.21
CA ARG A 59 -15.09 -5.76 1.58
C ARG A 59 -14.55 -6.09 2.98
N TYR A 60 -13.35 -5.63 3.31
CA TYR A 60 -12.72 -5.87 4.60
C TYR A 60 -13.02 -4.79 5.65
N ARG A 61 -13.82 -3.77 5.31
CA ARG A 61 -14.17 -2.66 6.22
C ARG A 61 -12.91 -2.03 6.81
N VAL A 62 -11.99 -1.62 5.94
CA VAL A 62 -10.76 -0.91 6.34
C VAL A 62 -11.13 0.54 6.62
N GLU A 63 -10.99 0.96 7.87
CA GLU A 63 -11.34 2.32 8.34
C GLU A 63 -10.10 3.17 8.66
N SER A 64 -8.96 2.52 8.90
CA SER A 64 -7.68 3.14 9.24
C SER A 64 -6.53 2.33 8.64
N VAL A 65 -5.30 2.87 8.72
CA VAL A 65 -4.07 2.19 8.32
C VAL A 65 -3.01 2.36 9.42
N PRO A 66 -2.05 1.42 9.55
CA PRO A 66 -1.91 0.17 8.80
C PRO A 66 -2.87 -0.93 9.27
N VAL A 67 -3.42 -1.71 8.32
CA VAL A 67 -4.28 -2.88 8.57
C VAL A 67 -3.76 -4.06 7.77
N MET A 68 -3.80 -5.26 8.37
CA MET A 68 -3.35 -6.51 7.78
C MET A 68 -4.52 -7.47 7.63
N VAL A 69 -4.65 -8.07 6.44
CA VAL A 69 -5.68 -9.08 6.15
C VAL A 69 -5.01 -10.40 5.76
N VAL A 70 -5.29 -11.47 6.51
CA VAL A 70 -4.67 -12.80 6.31
C VAL A 70 -5.68 -13.75 5.67
N ASN A 71 -5.31 -14.32 4.52
CA ASN A 71 -6.11 -15.22 3.67
C ASN A 71 -7.54 -14.72 3.35
N GLY A 72 -7.77 -13.41 3.43
CA GLY A 72 -9.11 -12.83 3.26
C GLY A 72 -10.14 -13.21 4.32
N LYS A 73 -9.71 -13.80 5.45
CA LYS A 73 -10.55 -14.27 6.56
C LYS A 73 -10.36 -13.45 7.83
N TYR A 74 -9.11 -13.15 8.17
CA TYR A 74 -8.76 -12.42 9.39
C TYR A 74 -8.32 -11.00 9.05
N LYS A 75 -8.69 -10.04 9.90
CA LYS A 75 -8.27 -8.65 9.84
C LYS A 75 -7.74 -8.25 11.21
N THR A 76 -6.59 -7.58 11.25
CA THR A 76 -5.97 -7.09 12.48
C THR A 76 -5.11 -5.86 12.16
N ASP A 77 -4.77 -5.09 13.18
CA ASP A 77 -3.80 -4.00 13.12
C ASP A 77 -2.88 -4.04 14.35
N VAL A 78 -1.99 -3.04 14.46
CA VAL A 78 -1.03 -2.95 15.57
C VAL A 78 -1.74 -2.85 16.92
N SER A 79 -2.89 -2.16 16.99
CA SER A 79 -3.64 -1.95 18.22
C SER A 79 -4.37 -3.24 18.63
N ASP A 80 -5.05 -3.89 17.67
CA ASP A 80 -5.74 -5.15 17.87
C ASP A 80 -4.79 -6.26 18.34
N ALA A 81 -3.57 -6.30 17.79
CA ALA A 81 -2.56 -7.27 18.16
C ALA A 81 -1.85 -6.95 19.49
N GLY A 82 -1.97 -5.73 20.01
CA GLY A 82 -1.31 -5.31 21.25
C GLY A 82 0.16 -4.90 21.10
N GLY A 83 0.58 -4.51 19.90
CA GLY A 83 1.93 -4.03 19.59
C GLY A 83 2.49 -4.58 18.28
N GLU A 84 3.57 -3.95 17.79
CA GLU A 84 4.18 -4.31 16.51
C GLU A 84 4.75 -5.75 16.52
N SER A 85 5.46 -6.13 17.59
CA SER A 85 6.00 -7.48 17.70
C SER A 85 4.89 -8.54 17.72
N GLN A 86 3.81 -8.27 18.47
CA GLN A 86 2.65 -9.14 18.56
C GLN A 86 1.91 -9.24 17.23
N LEU A 87 1.83 -8.15 16.46
CA LEU A 87 1.25 -8.15 15.12
C LEU A 87 1.97 -9.14 14.20
N PHE A 88 3.31 -9.11 14.16
CA PHE A 88 4.07 -10.04 13.33
C PHE A 88 3.93 -11.49 13.78
N THR A 89 3.90 -11.74 15.10
CA THR A 89 3.62 -13.08 15.64
C THR A 89 2.24 -13.57 15.19
N LEU A 90 1.19 -12.76 15.39
CA LEU A 90 -0.18 -13.09 15.01
C LEU A 90 -0.33 -13.34 13.50
N ILE A 91 0.27 -12.51 12.66
CA ILE A 91 0.24 -12.71 11.19
C ILE A 91 0.85 -14.05 10.83
N ASN A 92 2.00 -14.41 11.41
CA ASN A 92 2.66 -15.68 11.13
C ASN A 92 1.81 -16.87 11.60
N GLU A 93 1.23 -16.82 12.80
CA GLU A 93 0.34 -17.87 13.32
C GLU A 93 -0.87 -18.09 12.41
N LEU A 94 -1.56 -17.00 12.03
CA LEU A 94 -2.71 -17.06 11.13
C LEU A 94 -2.30 -17.58 9.73
N ALA A 95 -1.17 -17.13 9.20
CA ALA A 95 -0.68 -17.58 7.90
C ALA A 95 -0.33 -19.08 7.91
N THR A 96 0.32 -19.58 8.96
CA THR A 96 0.63 -21.01 9.13
C THR A 96 -0.64 -21.85 9.28
N SER A 97 -1.60 -21.40 10.10
CA SER A 97 -2.87 -22.09 10.28
C SER A 97 -3.65 -22.25 8.96
N GLU A 98 -3.55 -21.28 8.06
CA GLU A 98 -4.24 -21.31 6.77
C GLU A 98 -3.49 -22.11 5.69
N HIS A 99 -2.19 -22.37 5.85
CA HIS A 99 -1.42 -23.22 4.95
C HIS A 99 -1.52 -24.72 5.29
N GLY A 100 -1.76 -25.05 6.56
CA GLY A 100 -1.87 -26.43 7.03
C GLY A 100 -3.29 -27.03 6.98
N GLY A 101 -4.28 -26.24 6.55
CA GLY A 101 -5.69 -26.65 6.43
C GLY A 101 -6.15 -26.90 5.00
#